data_AF-R4K4H0-F1
#
_entry.id   AF-R4K4H0-F1
#
_cell.length_a   1.000
_cell.length_b   1.000
_cell.length_c   1.000
_cell.angle_alpha   90.00
_cell.angle_beta   90.00
_cell.angle_gamma   90.00
#
_symmetry.space_group_name_H-M   'P 1'
#
loop_
_entity.id
_entity.type
_entity.pdbx_description
1 polymer ?
#
loop_
_entity_poly.entity_id
_entity_poly.type
_entity_poly.pdbx_seq_one_letter_code
_entity_poly.pdbx_strand_id
1 'polypeptide(L)'
;MKNKFLLIRIVLGVLIILISILTFLGIGDKRIMMSSILILLGLLQLFNGLYFLSKNSDKKGYGLFLIISAIVLICIGILFMFIMFK
;
A
#
# COMPACT_ATOMS: atom_id res chain seq x y z
N MET A 1 -3.04 -21.51 0.12
CA MET A 1 -2.83 -20.09 -0.29
C MET A 1 -3.41 -19.05 0.68
N LYS A 2 -4.51 -19.29 1.39
CA LYS A 2 -5.15 -18.30 2.31
C LYS A 2 -4.19 -17.71 3.36
N ASN A 3 -3.33 -18.52 3.98
CA ASN A 3 -2.42 -18.03 5.02
C ASN A 3 -1.26 -17.18 4.49
N LYS A 4 -0.81 -17.41 3.25
CA LYS A 4 0.30 -16.63 2.65
C LYS A 4 -0.11 -15.17 2.40
N PHE A 5 -1.31 -14.93 1.85
CA PHE A 5 -1.86 -13.58 1.68
C PHE A 5 -2.16 -12.88 3.00
N LEU A 6 -2.54 -13.62 4.04
CA LEU A 6 -2.75 -13.06 5.37
C LEU A 6 -1.42 -12.59 5.98
N LEU A 7 -0.37 -13.42 5.88
CA LEU A 7 0.97 -13.09 6.37
C LEU A 7 1.55 -11.87 5.65
N ILE A 8 1.46 -11.80 4.32
CA ILE A 8 1.93 -10.65 3.53
C ILE A 8 1.24 -9.35 3.99
N ARG A 9 -0.08 -9.37 4.21
CA ARG A 9 -0.82 -8.19 4.66
C ARG A 9 -0.44 -7.73 6.06
N ILE A 10 -0.19 -8.67 6.97
CA ILE A 10 0.29 -8.36 8.32
C ILE A 10 1.68 -7.71 8.24
N VAL A 11 2.60 -8.29 7.47
CA VAL A 11 3.95 -7.75 7.30
C VAL A 11 3.90 -6.34 6.70
N LEU A 12 3.11 -6.13 5.64
CA LEU A 12 2.93 -4.81 5.03
C LEU A 12 2.32 -3.80 6.01
N GLY A 13 1.31 -4.20 6.78
CA GLY A 13 0.69 -3.35 7.80
C GLY A 13 1.67 -2.91 8.88
N VAL A 14 2.47 -3.85 9.40
CA VAL A 14 3.53 -3.54 10.38
C VAL A 14 4.58 -2.60 9.78
N LEU A 15 4.98 -2.82 8.53
CA LEU A 15 5.94 -1.96 7.84
C LEU A 15 5.44 -0.51 7.71
N ILE A 16 4.16 -0.34 7.34
CA ILE A 16 3.53 0.97 7.22
C ILE A 16 3.52 1.69 8.58
N ILE A 17 3.15 0.98 9.65
CA ILE A 17 3.14 1.54 11.01
C ILE A 17 4.54 2.00 11.41
N LEU A 18 5.56 1.15 11.21
CA LEU A 18 6.95 1.48 11.54
C LEU A 18 7.43 2.73 10.80
N ILE A 19 7.22 2.79 9.48
CA ILE A 19 7.64 3.94 8.67
C ILE A 19 6.84 5.20 9.05
N SER A 20 5.55 5.06 9.38
CA SER A 20 4.73 6.19 9.84
C SER A 20 5.24 6.76 11.16
N ILE A 21 5.63 5.89 12.11
CA ILE A 21 6.23 6.31 13.39
C ILE A 21 7.56 7.02 13.15
N LEU A 22 8.43 6.46 12.31
CA LEU A 22 9.72 7.10 11.98
C LEU A 22 9.50 8.47 11.32
N THR A 23 8.51 8.59 10.43
CA THR A 23 8.15 9.86 9.77
C THR A 23 7.65 10.88 10.79
N PHE A 24 6.82 10.44 11.74
CA PHE A 24 6.28 11.28 12.81
C PHE A 24 7.38 11.78 13.75
N LEU A 25 8.35 10.93 14.09
CA LEU A 25 9.53 11.29 14.87
C LEU A 25 10.54 12.16 14.11
N GLY A 26 10.30 12.44 12.82
CA GLY A 26 11.21 13.22 11.98
C GLY A 26 12.52 12.50 11.68
N ILE A 27 12.55 11.17 11.84
CA ILE A 27 13.73 10.35 11.61
C ILE A 27 13.75 9.94 10.13
N GLY A 28 14.57 10.63 9.34
CA GLY A 28 14.72 10.40 7.91
C GLY A 28 14.10 11.51 7.04
N ASP A 29 14.35 11.44 5.73
CA ASP A 29 13.85 12.43 4.80
C ASP A 29 12.34 12.23 4.55
N LYS A 30 11.54 13.18 5.03
CA LYS A 30 10.07 13.19 4.88
C LYS A 30 9.62 13.00 3.43
N ARG A 31 10.41 13.46 2.46
CA ARG A 31 10.14 13.34 1.01
C ARG A 31 10.11 11.88 0.56
N ILE A 32 11.11 11.13 1.01
CA ILE A 32 11.27 9.70 0.70
C ILE A 32 10.24 8.89 1.48
N MET A 33 10.05 9.23 2.75
CA MET A 33 9.16 8.48 3.63
C MET A 33 7.69 8.56 3.20
N MET A 34 7.21 9.75 2.83
CA MET A 34 5.83 9.93 2.34
C MET A 34 5.58 9.09 1.08
N SER A 35 6.50 9.14 0.12
CA SER A 35 6.42 8.34 -1.10
C SER A 35 6.43 6.84 -0.81
N SER A 36 7.27 6.42 0.14
CA SER A 36 7.37 5.03 0.59
C SER A 36 6.08 4.52 1.24
N ILE A 37 5.45 5.34 2.09
CA ILE A 37 4.16 5.02 2.73
C ILE A 37 3.07 4.83 1.68
N LEU A 38 2.99 5.74 0.68
CA LEU A 38 1.99 5.65 -0.39
C LEU A 38 2.14 4.38 -1.21
N ILE A 39 3.37 4.00 -1.57
CA ILE A 39 3.65 2.77 -2.30
C ILE A 39 3.26 1.54 -1.47
N LEU A 40 3.60 1.51 -0.18
CA LEU A 40 3.26 0.39 0.71
C LEU A 40 1.75 0.26 0.94
N LEU A 41 1.05 1.37 1.10
CA LEU A 41 -0.42 1.39 1.18
C LEU A 41 -1.06 0.87 -0.10
N GLY A 42 -0.52 1.27 -1.26
CA GLY A 42 -0.95 0.75 -2.56
C GLY A 42 -0.75 -0.77 -2.67
N LEU A 43 0.43 -1.27 -2.30
CA LEU A 43 0.70 -2.72 -2.28
C LEU A 43 -0.27 -3.46 -1.33
N LEU A 44 -0.53 -2.92 -0.13
CA LEU A 44 -1.48 -3.50 0.81
C LEU A 44 -2.90 -3.55 0.23
N GLN A 45 -3.35 -2.48 -0.43
CA GLN A 45 -4.64 -2.44 -1.12
C GLN A 45 -4.70 -3.44 -2.28
N LEU A 46 -3.62 -3.64 -3.02
CA LEU A 46 -3.56 -4.59 -4.13
C LEU A 46 -3.79 -6.02 -3.62
N PHE A 47 -3.09 -6.41 -2.54
CA PHE A 47 -3.29 -7.71 -1.90
C PHE A 47 -4.68 -7.87 -1.28
N ASN A 48 -5.25 -6.80 -0.72
CA ASN A 48 -6.64 -6.82 -0.25
C ASN A 48 -7.64 -6.98 -1.40
N GLY A 49 -7.44 -6.27 -2.50
CA GLY A 49 -8.28 -6.35 -3.69
C GLY A 49 -8.28 -7.74 -4.31
N LEU A 50 -7.08 -8.34 -4.48
CA LEU A 50 -6.93 -9.72 -4.95
C LEU A 50 -7.63 -10.73 -4.02
N TYR A 51 -7.55 -10.52 -2.71
CA TYR A 51 -8.23 -11.38 -1.73
C TYR A 51 -9.76 -11.32 -1.87
N PHE A 52 -10.33 -10.13 -2.03
CA PHE A 52 -11.78 -9.97 -2.22
C PHE A 52 -12.26 -10.48 -3.59
N LEU A 53 -11.45 -10.29 -4.63
CA LEU A 53 -11.74 -10.80 -5.97
C LEU A 53 -11.76 -12.34 -6.02
N SER A 54 -10.83 -12.97 -5.31
CA SER A 54 -10.67 -14.43 -5.28
C SER A 54 -11.69 -15.16 -4.41
N LYS A 55 -12.22 -14.53 -3.35
CA LYS A 55 -12.90 -15.26 -2.28
C LYS A 55 -14.42 -15.10 -2.24
N ASN A 56 -14.95 -13.97 -2.72
CA ASN A 56 -16.39 -13.68 -2.65
C ASN A 56 -16.91 -13.18 -4.00
N SER A 57 -17.77 -13.96 -4.66
CA SER A 57 -18.46 -13.52 -5.89
C SER A 57 -19.28 -12.24 -5.68
N ASP A 58 -19.87 -12.06 -4.50
CA ASP A 58 -20.69 -10.89 -4.16
C ASP A 58 -19.87 -9.63 -3.84
N LYS A 59 -18.56 -9.77 -3.58
CA LYS A 59 -17.68 -8.65 -3.22
C LYS A 59 -16.62 -8.34 -4.28
N LYS A 60 -16.80 -8.87 -5.50
CA LYS A 60 -15.90 -8.63 -6.64
C LYS A 60 -15.75 -7.15 -6.96
N GLY A 61 -16.83 -6.36 -6.86
CA GLY A 61 -16.80 -4.90 -7.06
C GLY A 61 -15.85 -4.18 -6.09
N TYR A 62 -15.89 -4.54 -4.80
CA TYR A 62 -14.95 -4.03 -3.80
C TYR A 62 -13.51 -4.46 -4.09
N GLY A 63 -13.32 -5.70 -4.57
CA GLY A 63 -12.01 -6.18 -5.00
C GLY A 63 -11.40 -5.35 -6.14
N LEU A 64 -12.19 -5.08 -7.18
CA LEU A 64 -11.79 -4.23 -8.31
C LEU A 64 -11.50 -2.79 -7.87
N PHE A 65 -12.36 -2.21 -7.04
CA PHE A 65 -12.16 -0.87 -6.50
C PHE A 65 -10.83 -0.77 -5.73
N LEU A 66 -10.52 -1.76 -4.89
CA LEU A 66 -9.26 -1.80 -4.14
C LEU A 66 -8.04 -1.90 -5.06
N ILE A 67 -8.12 -2.69 -6.14
CA ILE A 67 -7.03 -2.79 -7.13
C ILE A 67 -6.82 -1.45 -7.85
N ILE A 68 -7.90 -0.77 -8.25
CA ILE A 68 -7.81 0.55 -8.90
C ILE A 68 -7.20 1.57 -7.92
N SER A 69 -7.68 1.58 -6.67
CA SER A 69 -7.13 2.47 -5.63
C SER A 69 -5.64 2.21 -5.37
N ALA A 70 -5.22 0.94 -5.41
CA ALA A 70 -3.83 0.56 -5.24
C ALA A 70 -2.95 1.13 -6.36
N ILE A 71 -3.39 1.01 -7.62
CA ILE A 71 -2.68 1.55 -8.77
C ILE A 71 -2.53 3.08 -8.63
N VAL A 72 -3.60 3.76 -8.24
CA VAL A 72 -3.58 5.22 -8.03
C VAL A 72 -2.57 5.60 -6.94
N LEU A 73 -2.58 4.93 -5.78
CA LEU A 73 -1.63 5.23 -4.70
C LEU A 73 -0.18 4.99 -5.11
N ILE A 74 0.10 3.91 -5.84
CA ILE A 74 1.45 3.60 -6.34
C ILE A 74 1.90 4.68 -7.34
N CYS A 75 1.04 5.04 -8.30
CA CYS A 75 1.34 6.10 -9.26
C CYS A 75 1.61 7.45 -8.58
N ILE A 76 0.81 7.82 -7.59
CA ILE A 76 1.04 9.06 -6.82
C ILE A 76 2.36 8.98 -6.06
N GLY A 77 2.65 7.86 -5.39
CA GLY A 77 3.92 7.67 -4.68
C GLY A 77 5.14 7.80 -5.60
N ILE A 78 5.07 7.20 -6.79
CA ILE A 78 6.13 7.31 -7.81
C ILE A 78 6.25 8.74 -8.34
N LEU A 79 5.13 9.40 -8.65
CA LEU A 79 5.11 10.78 -9.11
C LEU A 79 5.74 11.73 -8.08
N PHE A 80 5.43 11.54 -6.80
CA PHE A 80 6.05 12.30 -5.72
C PHE A 80 7.57 12.07 -5.68
N MET A 81 8.05 10.84 -5.83
CA MET A 81 9.50 10.61 -5.97
C MET A 81 10.06 11.41 -7.15
N PHE A 82 9.48 11.30 -8.35
CA PHE A 82 9.98 12.01 -9.52
C PHE A 82 10.00 13.54 -9.37
N ILE A 83 8.98 14.12 -8.74
CA ILE A 83 8.92 15.57 -8.48
C ILE A 83 9.99 15.99 -7.48
N MET A 84 10.26 15.18 -6.45
CA MET A 84 11.16 15.57 -5.37
C MET A 84 12.64 15.28 -5.63
N PHE A 85 12.95 14.42 -6.59
CA PHE A 85 14.32 14.09 -7.04
C PHE A 85 14.75 14.85 -8.31
N LYS A 86 13.91 15.75 -8.82
CA LYS A 86 14.23 16.66 -9.92
C LYS A 86 14.54 18.06 -9.38
#